data_AF-A0A4P5NSS0-F1
#
_entry.id   AF-A0A4P5NSS0-F1
#
_cell.length_a   1.000
_cell.length_b   1.000
_cell.length_c   1.000
_cell.angle_alpha   90.00
_cell.angle_beta   90.00
_cell.angle_gamma   90.00
#
_symmetry.space_group_name_H-M   'P 1'
#
loop_
_entity.id
_entity.type
_entity.pdbx_description
1 polymer ?
#
loop_
_entity_poly.entity_id
_entity_poly.type
_entity_poly.pdbx_seq_one_letter_code
_entity_poly.pdbx_strand_id
1 'polypeptide(L)'
;MPLKRLARGARLSFARMPLLGGGRRLPVAPVHNVRDLWPGDPAAGAQLARGSLTWAGYTHPVGPGQWNSPDFEPAFREGLLSFRWLRDLRAVGTDAARLKARALVDDWLHHPAQDPLALECGVIGARVAAWLGHYDFFAASASDSFRQRLMARILVEGRTIAALMPPERHGWQSLTALKGLLAVAVAMPEYTGFLTRYRRYIDNEVESQILPDGWHIERSPEVQLRAVRELAEMRAMMQAVQHALPHSVAIALDKMSPVLRAMRHGDGGLALFNGSHERSATLIEMVLSQATRTRVVAHSMPDGGFMRMQAMRSLLLVDVGIPAPPEYDRNAHAGTLSFEFSCARQRLIVNCGGGVLPAWKEALRQTAAHSVVVVEDMSSSEFGPDGTVRRRPAHVDVDHAVAEGAHWLNLSHDGYHPSAGVTYYRRLYLGGDGEVLRGEEMLEGEREVAFVLRLHLHPSVTAVDAQDGSILLEAGEQHWRFRAAGGDVAIEDSVYSGGQVPQPTVQLVVRVDPAVRRQAGEGDGDDIRITQADGPPGRVRQVVRWALRREKLLLLA
;
A
#
# COMPACT_ATOMS: atom_id res chain seq x y z
N MET A 1 31.97 -5.56 7.21
CA MET A 1 30.76 -5.40 8.06
C MET A 1 31.00 -5.25 9.58
N PRO A 2 31.99 -5.88 10.26
CA PRO A 2 32.08 -5.84 11.73
C PRO A 2 32.48 -4.47 12.30
N LEU A 3 33.37 -3.72 11.63
CA LEU A 3 33.79 -2.37 12.05
C LEU A 3 32.65 -1.34 12.02
N LYS A 4 31.76 -1.40 11.02
CA LYS A 4 30.56 -0.53 10.95
C LYS A 4 29.57 -0.84 12.08
N ARG A 5 29.39 -2.13 12.43
CA ARG A 5 28.54 -2.56 13.55
C ARG A 5 29.12 -2.15 14.92
N LEU A 6 30.42 -2.30 15.12
CA LEU A 6 31.11 -1.84 16.35
C LEU A 6 31.03 -0.31 16.53
N ALA A 7 31.29 0.45 15.47
CA ALA A 7 31.16 1.92 15.50
C ALA A 7 29.72 2.37 15.76
N ARG A 8 28.72 1.66 15.21
CA ARG A 8 27.29 1.90 15.48
C ARG A 8 26.93 1.58 16.94
N GLY A 9 27.41 0.45 17.47
CA GLY A 9 27.23 0.08 18.87
C GLY A 9 27.79 1.14 19.83
N ALA A 10 29.01 1.64 19.56
CA ALA A 10 29.60 2.72 20.35
C ALA A 10 28.76 4.01 20.29
N ARG A 11 28.34 4.44 19.10
CA ARG A 11 27.48 5.64 18.93
C ARG A 11 26.14 5.51 19.65
N LEU A 12 25.53 4.33 19.64
CA LEU A 12 24.29 4.04 20.36
C LEU A 12 24.49 4.10 21.87
N SER A 13 25.58 3.53 22.39
CA SER A 13 25.93 3.62 23.81
C SER A 13 26.13 5.08 24.24
N PHE A 14 26.84 5.89 23.45
CA PHE A 14 27.00 7.32 23.72
C PHE A 14 25.69 8.11 23.62
N ALA A 15 24.82 7.80 22.66
CA ALA A 15 23.52 8.47 22.51
C ALA A 15 22.60 8.27 23.72
N ARG A 16 22.75 7.14 24.43
CA ARG A 16 21.96 6.74 25.60
C ARG A 16 22.59 7.17 26.93
N MET A 17 23.80 7.74 26.94
CA MET A 17 24.42 8.22 28.18
C MET A 17 23.62 9.38 28.81
N PRO A 18 23.53 9.42 30.16
CA PRO A 18 22.98 10.57 30.87
C PRO A 18 23.72 11.85 30.49
N LEU A 19 23.03 12.99 30.54
CA LEU A 19 23.66 14.30 30.43
C LEU A 19 24.64 14.48 31.61
N LEU A 20 25.92 14.16 31.39
CA LEU A 20 27.00 14.51 32.32
C LEU A 20 27.50 15.91 31.98
N GLY A 21 27.18 16.90 32.82
CA GLY A 21 27.98 18.13 32.96
C GLY A 21 28.01 19.14 31.79
N GLY A 22 27.05 19.15 30.86
CA GLY A 22 26.96 20.16 29.79
C GLY A 22 25.77 21.11 29.99
N GLY A 23 26.02 22.40 30.17
CA GLY A 23 25.09 23.45 30.64
C GLY A 23 23.84 23.81 29.80
N ARG A 24 23.25 22.88 29.04
CA ARG A 24 21.92 23.08 28.42
C ARG A 24 20.83 22.44 29.28
N ARG A 25 19.93 23.27 29.80
CA ARG A 25 18.82 22.84 30.67
C ARG A 25 17.78 22.12 29.83
N LEU A 26 17.41 20.90 30.23
CA LEU A 26 16.29 20.19 29.61
C LEU A 26 15.00 21.00 29.85
N PRO A 27 14.20 21.29 28.81
CA PRO A 27 12.94 22.00 29.00
C PRO A 27 11.91 21.10 29.72
N VAL A 28 11.06 21.71 30.54
CA VAL A 28 10.03 21.02 31.32
C VAL A 28 8.82 20.59 30.47
N ALA A 29 8.67 21.18 29.28
CA ALA A 29 7.64 20.89 28.28
C ALA A 29 8.18 21.21 26.87
N PRO A 30 7.56 20.75 25.78
CA PRO A 30 7.93 21.14 24.42
C PRO A 30 7.91 22.67 24.28
N VAL A 31 8.99 23.26 23.75
CA VAL A 31 9.08 24.71 23.53
C VAL A 31 8.08 25.15 22.47
N HIS A 32 7.94 24.34 21.42
CA HIS A 32 6.92 24.51 20.40
C HIS A 32 6.02 23.27 20.37
N ASN A 33 4.73 23.49 20.23
CA ASN A 33 3.74 22.42 20.14
C ASN A 33 3.86 21.70 18.80
N VAL A 34 4.12 20.39 18.85
CA VAL A 34 3.94 19.48 17.71
C VAL A 34 2.50 18.99 17.76
N ARG A 35 1.83 18.92 16.62
CA ARG A 35 0.44 18.43 16.52
C ARG A 35 0.40 17.22 15.60
N ASP A 36 -0.32 16.18 16.03
CA ASP A 36 -0.79 15.14 15.11
C ASP A 36 -1.95 15.71 14.28
N LEU A 37 -1.87 15.59 12.96
CA LEU A 37 -2.85 16.15 12.02
C LEU A 37 -4.01 15.18 11.74
N TRP A 38 -3.90 13.94 12.18
CA TRP A 38 -4.76 12.86 11.73
C TRP A 38 -5.71 12.39 12.84
N PRO A 39 -6.96 12.06 12.50
CA PRO A 39 -7.94 11.56 13.45
C PRO A 39 -7.50 10.21 13.99
N GLY A 40 -7.93 9.93 15.21
CA GLY A 40 -7.93 8.58 15.75
C GLY A 40 -9.26 7.88 15.56
N ASP A 41 -9.24 6.57 15.76
CA ASP A 41 -10.41 5.71 15.82
C ASP A 41 -10.91 5.62 17.28
N PRO A 42 -12.08 6.21 17.60
CA PRO A 42 -12.62 6.17 18.96
C PRO A 42 -13.00 4.75 19.41
N ALA A 43 -13.35 3.83 18.49
CA ALA A 43 -13.67 2.45 18.84
C ALA A 43 -12.40 1.69 19.25
N ALA A 44 -11.31 1.82 18.49
CA ALA A 44 -10.01 1.29 18.84
C ALA A 44 -9.49 1.89 20.16
N GLY A 45 -9.67 3.20 20.36
CA GLY A 45 -9.33 3.89 21.60
C GLY A 45 -10.10 3.34 22.80
N ALA A 46 -11.41 3.10 22.65
CA ALA A 46 -12.23 2.54 23.72
C ALA A 46 -11.83 1.10 24.06
N GLN A 47 -11.43 0.30 23.07
CA GLN A 47 -10.87 -1.04 23.29
C GLN A 47 -9.58 -0.97 24.10
N LEU A 48 -8.67 -0.05 23.74
CA LEU A 48 -7.42 0.15 24.46
C LEU A 48 -7.61 0.70 25.88
N ALA A 49 -8.61 1.56 26.08
CA ALA A 49 -9.00 2.01 27.42
C ALA A 49 -9.38 0.84 28.33
N ARG A 50 -10.01 -0.22 27.78
CA ARG A 50 -10.32 -1.48 28.48
C ARG A 50 -9.14 -2.46 28.57
N GLY A 51 -7.97 -2.11 28.03
CA GLY A 51 -6.75 -2.92 28.13
C GLY A 51 -6.56 -3.93 26.99
N SER A 52 -7.14 -3.72 25.81
CA SER A 52 -6.88 -4.53 24.62
C SER A 52 -6.54 -3.66 23.42
N LEU A 53 -5.52 -4.05 22.65
CA LEU A 53 -5.13 -3.37 21.43
C LEU A 53 -5.34 -4.31 20.25
N THR A 54 -5.91 -3.80 19.17
CA THR A 54 -5.88 -4.44 17.86
C THR A 54 -4.90 -3.70 16.96
N TRP A 55 -3.91 -4.41 16.41
CA TRP A 55 -2.95 -3.84 15.46
C TRP A 55 -2.48 -4.89 14.45
N ALA A 56 -2.41 -4.50 13.17
CA ALA A 56 -2.02 -5.41 12.08
C ALA A 56 -2.79 -6.74 12.09
N GLY A 57 -4.08 -6.71 12.48
CA GLY A 57 -4.98 -7.87 12.51
C GLY A 57 -4.90 -8.69 13.79
N TYR A 58 -3.91 -8.46 14.63
CA TYR A 58 -3.74 -9.15 15.92
C TYR A 58 -4.42 -8.37 17.03
N THR A 59 -5.07 -9.09 17.93
CA THR A 59 -5.73 -8.51 19.10
C THR A 59 -5.17 -9.15 20.36
N HIS A 60 -4.54 -8.34 21.20
CA HIS A 60 -3.95 -8.81 22.45
C HIS A 60 -4.39 -7.95 23.64
N PRO A 61 -4.47 -8.52 24.85
CA PRO A 61 -4.46 -7.70 26.06
C PRO A 61 -3.14 -6.92 26.13
N VAL A 62 -3.23 -5.64 26.51
CA VAL A 62 -2.06 -4.76 26.70
C VAL A 62 -2.16 -3.97 28.01
N GLY A 63 -1.04 -3.89 28.71
CA GLY A 63 -0.92 -3.16 29.96
C GLY A 63 0.53 -2.89 30.34
N PRO A 64 0.74 -2.24 31.50
CA PRO A 64 2.08 -2.05 32.06
C PRO A 64 2.87 -3.37 32.15
N GLY A 65 4.15 -3.33 31.81
CA GLY A 65 5.06 -4.47 31.84
C GLY A 65 4.99 -5.42 30.63
N GLN A 66 4.06 -5.23 29.70
CA GLN A 66 3.85 -6.18 28.58
C GLN A 66 4.63 -5.84 27.30
N TRP A 67 5.50 -4.82 27.31
CA TRP A 67 6.21 -4.37 26.10
C TRP A 67 7.07 -5.44 25.41
N ASN A 68 7.61 -6.39 26.20
CA ASN A 68 8.47 -7.46 25.72
C ASN A 68 7.76 -8.83 25.68
N SER A 69 6.42 -8.86 25.63
CA SER A 69 5.70 -10.13 25.59
C SER A 69 6.17 -10.97 24.39
N PRO A 70 6.60 -12.23 24.61
CA PRO A 70 7.02 -13.12 23.53
C PRO A 70 5.84 -13.51 22.63
N ASP A 71 4.61 -13.44 23.15
CA ASP A 71 3.37 -13.80 22.45
C ASP A 71 2.97 -12.78 21.37
N PHE A 72 3.60 -11.60 21.36
CA PHE A 72 3.29 -10.56 20.38
C PHE A 72 4.01 -10.80 19.06
N GLU A 73 3.26 -10.80 17.97
CA GLU A 73 3.80 -10.92 16.63
C GLU A 73 4.60 -9.66 16.26
N PRO A 74 5.64 -9.77 15.41
CA PRO A 74 6.48 -8.63 15.07
C PRO A 74 5.70 -7.40 14.59
N ALA A 75 4.67 -7.61 13.74
CA ALA A 75 3.83 -6.52 13.22
C ALA A 75 2.96 -5.87 14.31
N PHE A 76 2.42 -6.66 15.26
CA PHE A 76 1.68 -6.14 16.41
C PHE A 76 2.61 -5.35 17.33
N ARG A 77 3.78 -5.91 17.63
CA ARG A 77 4.80 -5.30 18.49
C ARG A 77 5.29 -3.97 17.90
N GLU A 78 5.54 -3.89 16.60
CA GLU A 78 5.88 -2.62 15.92
C GLU A 78 4.82 -1.54 16.21
N GLY A 79 3.54 -1.90 16.06
CA GLY A 79 2.40 -1.03 16.37
C GLY A 79 2.35 -0.57 17.81
N LEU A 80 2.46 -1.50 18.75
CA LEU A 80 2.48 -1.21 20.18
C LEU A 80 3.60 -0.23 20.53
N LEU A 81 4.82 -0.52 20.08
CA LEU A 81 6.05 0.23 20.37
C LEU A 81 6.11 1.58 19.65
N SER A 82 5.29 1.80 18.62
CA SER A 82 5.18 3.06 17.88
C SER A 82 4.36 4.13 18.60
N PHE A 83 3.55 3.76 19.61
CA PHE A 83 2.62 4.65 20.32
C PHE A 83 1.62 5.40 19.42
N ARG A 84 1.48 5.01 18.14
CA ARG A 84 0.55 5.67 17.21
C ARG A 84 -0.90 5.57 17.68
N TRP A 85 -1.24 4.58 18.51
CA TRP A 85 -2.54 4.39 19.17
C TRP A 85 -2.91 5.49 20.18
N LEU A 86 -1.98 6.40 20.54
CA LEU A 86 -2.32 7.58 21.36
C LEU A 86 -3.38 8.47 20.69
N ARG A 87 -3.40 8.51 19.36
CA ARG A 87 -4.43 9.21 18.58
C ARG A 87 -5.82 8.64 18.87
N ASP A 88 -5.92 7.32 19.00
CA ASP A 88 -7.17 6.59 19.17
C ASP A 88 -7.70 6.83 20.58
N LEU A 89 -6.84 6.76 21.60
CA LEU A 89 -7.20 7.15 22.98
C LEU A 89 -7.64 8.61 23.08
N ARG A 90 -6.97 9.52 22.38
CA ARG A 90 -7.37 10.94 22.32
C ARG A 90 -8.76 11.08 21.69
N ALA A 91 -9.07 10.31 20.65
CA ALA A 91 -10.36 10.35 19.96
C ALA A 91 -11.54 9.90 20.84
N VAL A 92 -11.31 9.10 21.88
CA VAL A 92 -12.35 8.74 22.87
C VAL A 92 -12.85 9.95 23.65
N GLY A 93 -11.98 10.94 23.92
CA GLY A 93 -12.38 12.17 24.60
C GLY A 93 -12.73 12.03 26.09
N THR A 94 -12.28 10.97 26.78
CA THR A 94 -12.57 10.74 28.21
C THR A 94 -11.35 10.86 29.11
N ASP A 95 -11.58 11.19 30.39
CA ASP A 95 -10.55 11.21 31.43
C ASP A 95 -9.93 9.82 31.66
N ALA A 96 -10.71 8.75 31.56
CA ALA A 96 -10.21 7.39 31.65
C ALA A 96 -9.21 7.06 30.53
N ALA A 97 -9.50 7.46 29.29
CA ALA A 97 -8.58 7.29 28.16
C ALA A 97 -7.29 8.10 28.35
N ARG A 98 -7.41 9.34 28.87
CA ARG A 98 -6.25 10.18 29.23
C ARG A 98 -5.36 9.53 30.28
N LEU A 99 -5.96 9.01 31.35
CA LEU A 99 -5.22 8.34 32.43
C LEU A 99 -4.58 7.03 31.94
N LYS A 100 -5.27 6.26 31.09
CA LYS A 100 -4.70 5.06 30.45
C LYS A 100 -3.49 5.39 29.59
N ALA A 101 -3.58 6.41 28.74
CA ALA A 101 -2.46 6.90 27.93
C ALA A 101 -1.26 7.26 28.82
N ARG A 102 -1.50 8.05 29.88
CA ARG A 102 -0.46 8.44 30.84
C ARG A 102 0.18 7.25 31.53
N ALA A 103 -0.62 6.29 31.99
CA ALA A 103 -0.11 5.10 32.68
C ALA A 103 0.77 4.23 31.77
N LEU A 104 0.36 4.02 30.51
CA LEU A 104 1.15 3.28 29.53
C LEU A 104 2.45 4.01 29.16
N VAL A 105 2.41 5.34 28.99
CA VAL A 105 3.64 6.10 28.73
C VAL A 105 4.55 6.08 29.96
N ASP A 106 4.03 6.28 31.18
CA ASP A 106 4.84 6.26 32.40
C ASP A 106 5.51 4.90 32.62
N ASP A 107 4.80 3.81 32.36
CA ASP A 107 5.38 2.48 32.44
C ASP A 107 6.52 2.28 31.43
N TRP A 108 6.37 2.75 30.19
CA TRP A 108 7.47 2.73 29.22
C TRP A 108 8.68 3.56 29.65
N LEU A 109 8.46 4.70 30.32
CA LEU A 109 9.55 5.56 30.80
C LEU A 109 10.40 4.84 31.87
N HIS A 110 9.78 4.00 32.70
CA HIS A 110 10.48 3.21 33.73
C HIS A 110 10.99 1.86 33.19
N HIS A 111 10.23 1.21 32.32
CA HIS A 111 10.45 -0.16 31.86
C HIS A 111 10.44 -0.24 30.32
N PRO A 112 11.35 0.45 29.62
CA PRO A 112 11.38 0.39 28.16
C PRO A 112 11.68 -1.01 27.67
N ALA A 113 11.09 -1.38 26.52
CA ALA A 113 11.40 -2.64 25.86
C ALA A 113 12.90 -2.76 25.54
N GLN A 114 13.43 -3.97 25.71
CA GLN A 114 14.78 -4.34 25.30
C GLN A 114 14.80 -5.01 23.92
N ASP A 115 13.62 -5.24 23.33
CA ASP A 115 13.46 -5.80 21.99
C ASP A 115 14.19 -4.95 20.92
N PRO A 116 14.95 -5.55 19.99
CA PRO A 116 15.60 -4.82 18.89
C PRO A 116 14.64 -3.94 18.07
N LEU A 117 13.37 -4.34 17.92
CA LEU A 117 12.33 -3.58 17.24
C LEU A 117 12.04 -2.24 17.92
N ALA A 118 12.20 -2.15 19.24
CA ALA A 118 12.08 -0.89 19.97
C ALA A 118 13.15 0.12 19.59
N LEU A 119 14.27 -0.36 19.05
CA LEU A 119 15.42 0.42 18.60
C LEU A 119 15.43 0.67 17.08
N GLU A 120 14.45 0.15 16.34
CA GLU A 120 14.32 0.47 14.92
C GLU A 120 13.98 1.96 14.74
N CYS A 121 14.70 2.60 13.83
CA CYS A 121 14.68 4.06 13.67
C CYS A 121 13.28 4.61 13.37
N GLY A 122 12.52 3.90 12.52
CA GLY A 122 11.13 4.24 12.19
C GLY A 122 10.19 4.11 13.38
N VAL A 123 10.36 3.07 14.22
CA VAL A 123 9.56 2.85 15.43
C VAL A 123 9.83 3.93 16.47
N ILE A 124 11.10 4.26 16.71
CA ILE A 124 11.47 5.36 17.60
C ILE A 124 10.88 6.69 17.09
N GLY A 125 11.01 6.95 15.78
CA GLY A 125 10.49 8.16 15.16
C GLY A 125 8.99 8.31 15.32
N ALA A 126 8.24 7.22 15.08
CA ALA A 126 6.80 7.18 15.31
C ALA A 126 6.44 7.44 16.77
N ARG A 127 7.14 6.79 17.72
CA ARG A 127 6.92 6.93 19.16
C ARG A 127 7.09 8.35 19.64
N VAL A 128 8.20 8.98 19.27
CA VAL A 128 8.49 10.37 19.67
C VAL A 128 7.52 11.35 19.03
N ALA A 129 7.19 11.17 17.75
CA ALA A 129 6.18 12.00 17.09
C ALA A 129 4.80 11.85 17.74
N ALA A 130 4.40 10.64 18.13
CA ALA A 130 3.13 10.40 18.83
C ALA A 130 3.10 11.03 20.23
N TRP A 131 4.19 10.91 21.02
CA TRP A 131 4.27 11.56 22.33
C TRP A 131 4.19 13.07 22.24
N LEU A 132 4.93 13.68 21.31
CA LEU A 132 4.94 15.12 21.13
C LEU A 132 3.61 15.62 20.53
N GLY A 133 3.07 14.93 19.53
CA GLY A 133 1.80 15.25 18.86
C GLY A 133 0.56 15.16 19.76
N HIS A 134 0.64 14.42 20.86
CA HIS A 134 -0.43 14.26 21.84
C HIS A 134 -0.02 14.71 23.26
N TYR A 135 1.02 15.54 23.39
CA TYR A 135 1.53 16.00 24.69
C TYR A 135 0.46 16.72 25.53
N ASP A 136 -0.33 17.58 24.89
CA ASP A 136 -1.45 18.31 25.50
C ASP A 136 -2.51 17.38 26.10
N PHE A 137 -2.73 16.23 25.48
CA PHE A 137 -3.71 15.24 25.92
C PHE A 137 -3.27 14.53 27.21
N PHE A 138 -2.12 13.85 27.22
CA PHE A 138 -1.76 12.98 28.35
C PHE A 138 -0.74 13.59 29.33
N ALA A 139 0.13 14.50 28.86
CA ALA A 139 1.31 14.96 29.61
C ALA A 139 1.14 16.36 30.23
N ALA A 140 0.43 17.28 29.57
CA ALA A 140 0.33 18.67 30.04
C ALA A 140 -0.24 18.79 31.46
N SER A 141 -1.24 17.99 31.82
CA SER A 141 -1.84 17.95 33.17
C SER A 141 -1.20 16.94 34.12
N ALA A 142 -0.06 16.34 33.77
CA ALA A 142 0.64 15.38 34.63
C ALA A 142 1.48 16.08 35.72
N SER A 143 2.19 15.31 36.55
CA SER A 143 3.15 15.87 37.51
C SER A 143 4.40 16.44 36.81
N ASP A 144 5.10 17.36 37.47
CA ASP A 144 6.40 17.86 36.99
C ASP A 144 7.43 16.74 36.81
N SER A 145 7.45 15.77 37.73
CA SER A 145 8.35 14.62 37.66
C SER A 145 8.09 13.75 36.42
N PHE A 146 6.82 13.53 36.07
CA PHE A 146 6.44 12.83 34.84
C PHE A 146 6.90 13.59 33.60
N ARG A 147 6.59 14.90 33.53
CA ARG A 147 6.97 15.75 32.39
C ARG A 147 8.48 15.78 32.19
N GLN A 148 9.25 15.91 33.26
CA GLN A 148 10.73 15.89 33.21
C GLN A 148 11.26 14.55 32.71
N ARG A 149 10.75 13.41 33.20
CA ARG A 149 11.14 12.07 32.69
C ARG A 149 10.79 11.90 31.21
N LEU A 150 9.60 12.32 30.80
CA LEU A 150 9.16 12.25 29.40
C LEU A 150 10.08 13.06 28.49
N MET A 151 10.36 14.32 28.82
CA MET A 151 11.25 15.18 28.05
C MET A 151 12.68 14.64 28.02
N ALA A 152 13.18 14.09 29.14
CA ALA A 152 14.50 13.46 29.19
C ALA A 152 14.57 12.25 28.26
N ARG A 153 13.50 11.44 28.23
CA ARG A 153 13.41 10.28 27.35
C ARG A 153 13.31 10.68 25.87
N ILE A 154 12.50 11.68 25.53
CA ILE A 154 12.41 12.22 24.16
C ILE A 154 13.79 12.66 23.65
N LEU A 155 14.59 13.31 24.50
CA LEU A 155 15.95 13.71 24.16
C LEU A 155 16.85 12.51 23.83
N VAL A 156 16.78 11.44 24.64
CA VAL A 156 17.53 10.19 24.41
C VAL A 156 17.08 9.49 23.13
N GLU A 157 15.78 9.39 22.89
CA GLU A 157 15.21 8.80 21.66
C GLU A 157 15.65 9.61 20.43
N GLY A 158 15.61 10.95 20.49
CA GLY A 158 16.11 11.82 19.42
C GLY A 158 17.59 11.65 19.13
N ARG A 159 18.44 11.52 20.17
CA ARG A 159 19.87 11.20 20.01
C ARG A 159 20.09 9.82 19.39
N THR A 160 19.24 8.86 19.74
CA THR A 160 19.29 7.50 19.21
C THR A 160 18.96 7.49 17.73
N ILE A 161 17.86 8.15 17.31
CA ILE A 161 17.53 8.36 15.89
C ILE A 161 18.73 9.02 15.19
N ALA A 162 19.26 10.11 15.75
CA ALA A 162 20.37 10.84 15.17
C ALA A 162 21.64 9.99 15.00
N ALA A 163 21.94 9.08 15.93
CA ALA A 163 23.08 8.16 15.86
C ALA A 163 22.87 7.04 14.83
N LEU A 164 21.61 6.68 14.57
CA LEU A 164 21.20 5.66 13.62
C LEU A 164 21.06 6.15 12.18
N MET A 165 21.16 7.46 11.92
CA MET A 165 21.08 8.03 10.57
C MET A 165 22.37 7.82 9.75
N PRO A 166 22.28 7.47 8.45
CA PRO A 166 21.05 7.14 7.72
C PRO A 166 20.50 5.76 8.12
N PRO A 167 19.17 5.55 8.06
CA PRO A 167 18.57 4.29 8.47
C PRO A 167 19.05 3.11 7.61
N GLU A 168 19.13 1.92 8.20
CA GLU A 168 19.59 0.70 7.50
C GLU A 168 18.52 0.10 6.58
N ARG A 169 17.25 0.36 6.86
CA ARG A 169 16.13 -0.02 6.00
C ARG A 169 15.70 1.21 5.21
N HIS A 170 15.69 1.06 3.89
CA HIS A 170 15.21 2.07 2.95
C HIS A 170 13.75 1.77 2.62
N GLY A 171 12.91 2.81 2.56
CA GLY A 171 11.45 2.71 2.46
C GLY A 171 10.78 3.75 3.36
N TRP A 172 9.45 3.93 3.23
CA TRP A 172 8.75 5.09 3.81
C TRP A 172 8.90 5.23 5.34
N GLN A 173 9.27 4.17 6.07
CA GLN A 173 9.59 4.21 7.49
C GLN A 173 10.82 5.08 7.81
N SER A 174 11.75 5.28 6.87
CA SER A 174 12.85 6.23 7.02
C SER A 174 12.36 7.68 7.12
N LEU A 175 11.32 8.03 6.35
CA LEU A 175 10.62 9.32 6.47
C LEU A 175 9.99 9.45 7.85
N THR A 176 9.41 8.38 8.40
CA THR A 176 8.88 8.37 9.78
C THR A 176 9.97 8.66 10.81
N ALA A 177 11.17 8.10 10.62
CA ALA A 177 12.32 8.36 11.49
C ALA A 177 12.76 9.84 11.43
N LEU A 178 12.86 10.40 10.22
CA LEU A 178 13.20 11.81 10.02
C LEU A 178 12.12 12.75 10.58
N LYS A 179 10.83 12.38 10.48
CA LYS A 179 9.72 13.12 11.11
C LYS A 179 9.89 13.17 12.61
N GLY A 180 10.20 12.02 13.24
CA GLY A 180 10.48 11.97 14.67
C GLY A 180 11.66 12.86 15.07
N LEU A 181 12.75 12.84 14.30
CA LEU A 181 13.91 13.71 14.53
C LEU A 181 13.54 15.20 14.42
N LEU A 182 12.75 15.57 13.42
CA LEU A 182 12.24 16.93 13.25
C LEU A 182 11.32 17.33 14.41
N ALA A 183 10.43 16.43 14.86
CA ALA A 183 9.56 16.68 16.00
C ALA A 183 10.37 17.01 17.26
N VAL A 184 11.47 16.28 17.53
CA VAL A 184 12.39 16.62 18.64
C VAL A 184 13.05 17.98 18.42
N ALA A 185 13.51 18.28 17.21
CA ALA A 185 14.13 19.57 16.90
C ALA A 185 13.17 20.75 17.14
N VAL A 186 11.89 20.59 16.77
CA VAL A 186 10.82 21.56 17.04
C VAL A 186 10.52 21.66 18.54
N ALA A 187 10.42 20.53 19.24
CA ALA A 187 10.12 20.53 20.67
C ALA A 187 11.26 21.06 21.55
N MET A 188 12.52 20.97 21.09
CA MET A 188 13.73 21.31 21.85
C MET A 188 14.74 22.11 20.99
N PRO A 189 14.41 23.34 20.55
CA PRO A 189 15.20 24.10 19.57
C PRO A 189 16.62 24.45 20.03
N GLU A 190 16.88 24.53 21.35
CA GLU A 190 18.23 24.72 21.90
C GLU A 190 19.19 23.58 21.52
N TYR A 191 18.69 22.38 21.23
CA TYR A 191 19.48 21.24 20.78
C TYR A 191 19.59 21.22 19.24
N THR A 192 20.21 22.26 18.69
CA THR A 192 20.34 22.54 17.25
C THR A 192 20.83 21.37 16.38
N GLY A 193 21.62 20.45 16.96
CA GLY A 193 22.14 19.27 16.27
C GLY A 193 21.06 18.36 15.67
N PHE A 194 19.84 18.33 16.22
CA PHE A 194 18.73 17.57 15.64
C PHE A 194 18.28 18.15 14.30
N LEU A 195 18.06 19.47 14.22
CA LEU A 195 17.67 20.13 12.98
C LEU A 195 18.78 20.04 11.93
N THR A 196 20.04 20.24 12.33
CA THR A 196 21.20 20.07 11.44
C THR A 196 21.24 18.67 10.86
N ARG A 197 20.98 17.65 11.67
CA ARG A 197 21.01 16.26 11.21
C ARG A 197 19.82 15.89 10.35
N TYR A 198 18.61 16.38 10.66
CA TYR A 198 17.45 16.25 9.78
C TYR A 198 17.76 16.84 8.39
N ARG A 199 18.23 18.10 8.33
CA ARG A 199 18.57 18.79 7.07
C ARG A 199 19.66 18.06 6.27
N ARG A 200 20.60 17.40 6.96
CA ARG A 200 21.66 16.63 6.31
C ARG A 200 21.16 15.42 5.51
N TYR A 201 20.06 14.78 5.94
CA TYR A 201 19.64 13.49 5.39
C TYR A 201 18.32 13.55 4.63
N ILE A 202 17.44 14.52 4.90
CA ILE A 202 16.10 14.56 4.32
C ILE A 202 16.10 14.64 2.80
N ASP A 203 16.98 15.45 2.19
CA ASP A 203 16.99 15.62 0.74
C ASP A 203 17.32 14.30 0.02
N ASN A 204 18.43 13.67 0.39
CA ASN A 204 18.83 12.37 -0.19
C ASN A 204 17.79 11.27 0.07
N GLU A 205 17.14 11.27 1.23
CA GLU A 205 16.16 10.24 1.58
C GLU A 205 14.85 10.39 0.80
N VAL A 206 14.45 11.62 0.49
CA VAL A 206 13.30 11.89 -0.39
C VAL A 206 13.66 11.56 -1.84
N GLU A 207 14.81 12.03 -2.31
CA GLU A 207 15.26 11.82 -3.70
C GLU A 207 15.52 10.35 -4.04
N SER A 208 15.90 9.51 -3.06
CA SER A 208 16.10 8.08 -3.28
C SER A 208 14.80 7.27 -3.38
N GLN A 209 13.69 7.82 -2.89
CA GLN A 209 12.41 7.10 -2.78
C GLN A 209 11.34 7.62 -3.74
N ILE A 210 11.41 8.89 -4.15
CA ILE A 210 10.38 9.53 -4.98
C ILE A 210 10.89 9.64 -6.42
N LEU A 211 10.22 8.91 -7.31
CA LEU A 211 10.50 8.85 -8.74
C LEU A 211 10.17 10.17 -9.45
N PRO A 212 10.71 10.41 -10.66
CA PRO A 212 10.49 11.67 -11.38
C PRO A 212 9.03 12.04 -11.59
N ASP A 213 8.16 11.05 -11.86
CA ASP A 213 6.70 11.19 -12.00
C ASP A 213 5.92 11.38 -10.67
N GLY A 214 6.59 11.26 -9.52
CA GLY A 214 5.99 11.40 -8.20
C GLY A 214 5.56 10.11 -7.52
N TRP A 215 5.81 8.93 -8.10
CA TRP A 215 5.60 7.68 -7.40
C TRP A 215 6.63 7.42 -6.32
N HIS A 216 6.20 6.79 -5.23
CA HIS A 216 7.11 6.09 -4.33
C HIS A 216 7.65 4.82 -5.00
N ILE A 217 8.95 4.58 -4.91
CA ILE A 217 9.68 3.46 -5.55
C ILE A 217 9.14 2.06 -5.20
N GLU A 218 8.46 1.91 -4.07
CA GLU A 218 7.78 0.66 -3.67
C GLU A 218 6.52 0.33 -4.51
N ARG A 219 6.07 1.24 -5.40
CA ARG A 219 4.94 1.04 -6.33
C ARG A 219 3.62 0.63 -5.65
N SER A 220 3.36 1.11 -4.43
CA SER A 220 2.18 0.77 -3.64
C SER A 220 1.35 2.01 -3.31
N PRO A 221 0.04 2.08 -3.68
CA PRO A 221 -0.84 3.19 -3.30
C PRO A 221 -0.90 3.44 -1.79
N GLU A 222 -0.83 2.38 -0.98
CA GLU A 222 -0.78 2.49 0.48
C GLU A 222 0.52 3.14 0.97
N VAL A 223 1.65 2.76 0.38
CA VAL A 223 2.95 3.38 0.70
C VAL A 223 2.98 4.83 0.23
N GLN A 224 2.42 5.12 -0.95
CA GLN A 224 2.25 6.49 -1.45
C GLN A 224 1.49 7.35 -0.43
N LEU A 225 0.34 6.86 0.08
CA LEU A 225 -0.44 7.55 1.10
C LEU A 225 0.38 7.81 2.37
N ARG A 226 1.11 6.80 2.85
CA ARG A 226 1.94 6.91 4.06
C ARG A 226 3.06 7.93 3.90
N ALA A 227 3.79 7.88 2.79
CA ALA A 227 4.88 8.82 2.53
C ALA A 227 4.37 10.27 2.43
N VAL A 228 3.29 10.52 1.69
CA VAL A 228 2.66 11.86 1.62
C VAL A 228 2.23 12.35 3.01
N ARG A 229 1.68 11.46 3.83
CA ARG A 229 1.28 11.75 5.21
C ARG A 229 2.47 12.18 6.07
N GLU A 230 3.58 11.45 6.02
CA GLU A 230 4.80 11.78 6.78
C GLU A 230 5.39 13.13 6.35
N LEU A 231 5.46 13.41 5.04
CA LEU A 231 5.97 14.68 4.50
C LEU A 231 5.05 15.87 4.84
N ALA A 232 3.73 15.66 4.83
CA ALA A 232 2.76 16.69 5.20
C ALA A 232 2.89 17.11 6.68
N GLU A 233 3.11 16.14 7.59
CA GLU A 233 3.40 16.44 8.99
C GLU A 233 4.70 17.23 9.16
N MET A 234 5.78 16.85 8.44
CA MET A 234 7.04 17.61 8.47
C MET A 234 6.83 19.05 8.01
N ARG A 235 6.02 19.26 6.96
CA ARG A 235 5.68 20.60 6.50
C ARG A 235 4.96 21.42 7.57
N ALA A 236 3.96 20.83 8.23
CA ALA A 236 3.24 21.51 9.31
C ALA A 236 4.18 21.87 10.48
N MET A 237 5.12 20.99 10.83
CA MET A 237 6.13 21.26 11.87
C MET A 237 7.04 22.44 11.48
N MET A 238 7.56 22.47 10.25
CA MET A 238 8.40 23.58 9.78
C MET A 238 7.65 24.91 9.76
N GLN A 239 6.39 24.90 9.33
CA GLN A 239 5.52 26.08 9.34
C GLN A 239 5.27 26.60 10.76
N ALA A 240 5.03 25.70 11.72
CA ALA A 240 4.76 26.06 13.11
C ALA A 240 5.92 26.81 13.77
N VAL A 241 7.16 26.56 13.33
CA VAL A 241 8.37 27.25 13.81
C VAL A 241 8.96 28.25 12.81
N GLN A 242 8.20 28.59 11.76
CA GLN A 242 8.58 29.55 10.71
C GLN A 242 9.95 29.23 10.05
N HIS A 243 10.28 27.94 9.95
CA HIS A 243 11.44 27.50 9.18
C HIS A 243 11.05 27.21 7.73
N ALA A 244 12.00 27.48 6.81
CA ALA A 244 11.85 27.08 5.42
C ALA A 244 11.79 25.56 5.30
N LEU A 245 10.83 25.07 4.51
CA LEU A 245 10.72 23.66 4.15
C LEU A 245 11.90 23.28 3.23
N PRO A 246 12.56 22.12 3.43
CA PRO A 246 13.53 21.61 2.46
C PRO A 246 12.90 21.51 1.07
N HIS A 247 13.68 21.85 0.04
CA HIS A 247 13.17 21.95 -1.33
C HIS A 247 12.70 20.59 -1.86
N SER A 248 13.44 19.52 -1.55
CA SER A 248 13.08 18.13 -1.87
C SER A 248 11.70 17.75 -1.35
N VAL A 249 11.38 18.09 -0.09
CA VAL A 249 10.09 17.80 0.56
C VAL A 249 8.96 18.56 -0.12
N ALA A 250 9.18 19.83 -0.48
CA ALA A 250 8.19 20.63 -1.21
C ALA A 250 7.89 20.01 -2.58
N ILE A 251 8.93 19.69 -3.35
CA ILE A 251 8.79 19.05 -4.66
C ILE A 251 8.09 17.69 -4.54
N ALA A 252 8.49 16.87 -3.58
CA ALA A 252 7.90 15.56 -3.37
C ALA A 252 6.40 15.66 -3.07
N LEU A 253 5.97 16.56 -2.18
CA LEU A 253 4.55 16.77 -1.91
C LEU A 253 3.76 17.17 -3.16
N ASP A 254 4.31 18.06 -3.99
CA ASP A 254 3.66 18.52 -5.22
C ASP A 254 3.59 17.44 -6.31
N LYS A 255 4.59 16.55 -6.41
CA LYS A 255 4.61 15.44 -7.36
C LYS A 255 3.81 14.22 -6.90
N MET A 256 3.91 13.87 -5.61
CA MET A 256 3.27 12.68 -5.05
C MET A 256 1.76 12.81 -4.91
N SER A 257 1.26 14.03 -4.69
CA SER A 257 -0.18 14.26 -4.47
C SER A 257 -1.04 13.96 -5.71
N PRO A 258 -0.66 14.39 -6.94
CA PRO A 258 -1.35 13.97 -8.16
C PRO A 258 -1.39 12.45 -8.39
N VAL A 259 -0.30 11.75 -8.06
CA VAL A 259 -0.21 10.28 -8.13
C VAL A 259 -1.15 9.63 -7.12
N LEU A 260 -1.15 10.09 -5.87
CA LEU A 260 -2.07 9.60 -4.85
C LEU A 260 -3.54 9.83 -5.24
N ARG A 261 -3.86 10.96 -5.91
CA ARG A 261 -5.20 11.19 -6.47
C ARG A 261 -5.51 10.25 -7.63
N ALA A 262 -4.54 9.96 -8.49
CA ALA A 262 -4.70 9.09 -9.65
C ALA A 262 -4.99 7.63 -9.26
N MET A 263 -4.48 7.18 -8.12
CA MET A 263 -4.69 5.80 -7.63
C MET A 263 -5.97 5.62 -6.82
N ARG A 264 -6.91 6.57 -6.90
CA ARG A 264 -8.24 6.46 -6.29
C ARG A 264 -9.28 6.04 -7.32
N HIS A 265 -10.19 5.17 -6.90
CA HIS A 265 -11.45 4.91 -7.60
C HIS A 265 -12.43 6.07 -7.40
N GLY A 266 -13.55 6.04 -8.13
CA GLY A 266 -14.57 7.10 -8.04
C GLY A 266 -15.31 7.17 -6.71
N ASP A 267 -15.22 6.14 -5.86
CA ASP A 267 -15.65 6.18 -4.46
C ASP A 267 -14.70 6.95 -3.54
N GLY A 268 -13.51 7.29 -4.04
CA GLY A 268 -12.47 8.01 -3.33
C GLY A 268 -11.50 7.13 -2.52
N GLY A 269 -11.70 5.82 -2.46
CA GLY A 269 -10.75 4.87 -1.86
C GLY A 269 -9.60 4.54 -2.83
N LEU A 270 -8.50 3.99 -2.30
CA LEU A 270 -7.36 3.55 -3.10
C LEU A 270 -7.67 2.27 -3.88
N ALA A 271 -6.99 2.13 -5.02
CA ALA A 271 -6.86 0.86 -5.72
C ALA A 271 -5.97 -0.12 -4.96
N LEU A 272 -6.15 -1.42 -5.22
CA LEU A 272 -5.64 -2.54 -4.44
C LEU A 272 -4.41 -3.21 -5.07
N PHE A 273 -3.47 -2.41 -5.56
CA PHE A 273 -2.18 -2.88 -6.07
C PHE A 273 -1.10 -2.95 -4.99
N ASN A 274 -0.14 -3.87 -5.11
CA ASN A 274 1.09 -3.96 -4.31
C ASN A 274 0.91 -3.71 -2.80
N GLY A 275 0.11 -4.54 -2.14
CA GLY A 275 -0.10 -4.53 -0.69
C GLY A 275 -1.08 -3.47 -0.20
N SER A 276 -1.80 -2.80 -1.11
CA SER A 276 -2.69 -1.70 -0.79
C SER A 276 -4.00 -2.13 -0.14
N HIS A 277 -4.59 -1.19 0.59
CA HIS A 277 -5.92 -1.27 1.19
C HIS A 277 -6.75 -0.09 0.72
N GLU A 278 -8.06 -0.26 0.72
CA GLU A 278 -9.00 0.72 0.18
C GLU A 278 -8.92 2.06 0.91
N ARG A 279 -8.72 1.99 2.24
CA ARG A 279 -8.70 3.13 3.17
C ARG A 279 -9.97 4.00 3.09
N SER A 280 -10.12 4.90 4.06
CA SER A 280 -11.25 5.83 4.05
C SER A 280 -10.98 6.95 3.04
N ALA A 281 -11.95 7.21 2.16
CA ALA A 281 -11.91 8.35 1.23
C ALA A 281 -11.70 9.69 1.97
N THR A 282 -12.30 9.85 3.16
CA THR A 282 -12.13 11.03 4.01
C THR A 282 -10.69 11.18 4.49
N LEU A 283 -10.07 10.10 4.95
CA LEU A 283 -8.66 10.11 5.38
C LEU A 283 -7.74 10.51 4.23
N ILE A 284 -7.95 9.92 3.04
CA ILE A 284 -7.12 10.21 1.86
C ILE A 284 -7.27 11.68 1.45
N GLU A 285 -8.50 12.22 1.41
CA GLU A 285 -8.71 13.62 1.06
C GLU A 285 -8.11 14.59 2.09
N MET A 286 -8.19 14.25 3.38
CA MET A 286 -7.53 15.02 4.42
C MET A 286 -6.01 15.03 4.24
N VAL A 287 -5.38 13.89 3.96
CA VAL A 287 -3.94 13.82 3.67
C VAL A 287 -3.58 14.68 2.45
N LEU A 288 -4.37 14.60 1.38
CA LEU A 288 -4.16 15.41 0.18
C LEU A 288 -4.29 16.92 0.42
N SER A 289 -5.30 17.35 1.19
CA SER A 289 -5.43 18.76 1.63
C SER A 289 -4.25 19.16 2.54
N GLN A 290 -3.78 18.19 3.32
CA GLN A 290 -2.54 18.11 4.10
C GLN A 290 -1.27 18.38 3.31
N ALA A 291 -1.25 17.98 2.04
CA ALA A 291 -0.05 17.81 1.25
C ALA A 291 0.11 18.88 0.17
N THR A 292 -0.97 19.30 -0.48
CA THR A 292 -0.91 20.36 -1.48
C THR A 292 -2.28 21.02 -1.66
N ARG A 293 -2.27 22.28 -2.11
CA ARG A 293 -3.51 22.99 -2.49
C ARG A 293 -3.97 22.59 -3.89
N THR A 294 -3.08 22.03 -4.69
CA THR A 294 -3.32 21.64 -6.07
C THR A 294 -4.22 20.39 -6.13
N ARG A 295 -5.20 20.41 -7.05
CA ARG A 295 -6.16 19.30 -7.24
C ARG A 295 -5.95 18.58 -8.57
N VAL A 296 -4.71 18.58 -9.07
CA VAL A 296 -4.31 17.89 -10.29
C VAL A 296 -4.29 16.38 -10.04
N VAL A 297 -4.72 15.61 -11.04
CA VAL A 297 -4.62 14.15 -11.07
C VAL A 297 -3.53 13.80 -12.06
N ALA A 298 -2.63 12.88 -11.71
CA ALA A 298 -1.63 12.39 -12.65
C ALA A 298 -2.32 11.60 -13.78
N HIS A 299 -2.07 11.98 -15.03
CA HIS A 299 -2.60 11.28 -16.21
C HIS A 299 -1.64 10.22 -16.75
N SER A 300 -0.34 10.39 -16.52
CA SER A 300 0.72 9.45 -16.91
C SER A 300 1.68 9.25 -15.74
N MET A 301 2.08 8.01 -15.51
CA MET A 301 2.94 7.57 -14.40
C MET A 301 3.91 6.47 -14.88
N PRO A 302 4.80 6.77 -15.85
CA PRO A 302 5.63 5.76 -16.50
C PRO A 302 6.71 5.20 -15.56
N ASP A 303 7.27 6.01 -14.67
CA ASP A 303 8.31 5.54 -13.74
C ASP A 303 7.71 4.63 -12.65
N GLY A 304 6.52 4.96 -12.17
CA GLY A 304 5.77 4.10 -11.26
C GLY A 304 5.14 2.88 -11.93
N GLY A 305 5.07 2.85 -13.27
CA GLY A 305 4.54 1.73 -14.03
C GLY A 305 3.05 1.50 -13.81
N PHE A 306 2.25 2.57 -13.79
CA PHE A 306 0.78 2.49 -13.71
C PHE A 306 0.12 3.34 -14.79
N MET A 307 -0.97 2.83 -15.36
CA MET A 307 -1.78 3.56 -16.32
C MET A 307 -3.17 3.86 -15.76
N ARG A 308 -3.59 5.12 -15.90
CA ARG A 308 -4.93 5.58 -15.56
C ARG A 308 -5.67 5.98 -16.84
N MET A 309 -6.70 5.22 -17.19
CA MET A 309 -7.56 5.51 -18.34
C MET A 309 -8.97 5.85 -17.86
N GLN A 310 -9.49 6.99 -18.28
CA GLN A 310 -10.81 7.45 -17.89
C GLN A 310 -11.63 7.78 -19.14
N ALA A 311 -12.72 7.05 -19.33
CA ALA A 311 -13.70 7.28 -20.38
C ALA A 311 -15.06 7.58 -19.74
N MET A 312 -15.52 8.83 -19.84
CA MET A 312 -16.74 9.32 -19.19
C MET A 312 -16.73 9.02 -17.68
N ARG A 313 -17.63 8.12 -17.23
CA ARG A 313 -17.77 7.71 -15.83
C ARG A 313 -16.90 6.49 -15.48
N SER A 314 -16.33 5.83 -16.48
CA SER A 314 -15.59 4.59 -16.30
C SER A 314 -14.10 4.87 -16.15
N LEU A 315 -13.48 4.15 -15.22
CA LEU A 315 -12.10 4.28 -14.84
C LEU A 315 -11.46 2.90 -14.83
N LEU A 316 -10.36 2.78 -15.57
CA LEU A 316 -9.51 1.62 -15.66
C LEU A 316 -8.11 1.99 -15.14
N LEU A 317 -7.66 1.27 -14.12
CA LEU A 317 -6.31 1.37 -13.56
C LEU A 317 -5.57 0.08 -13.88
N VAL A 318 -4.35 0.17 -14.42
CA VAL A 318 -3.58 -1.01 -14.87
C VAL A 318 -2.16 -0.94 -14.34
N ASP A 319 -1.67 -2.05 -13.79
CA ASP A 319 -0.24 -2.24 -13.48
C ASP A 319 0.50 -2.56 -14.78
N VAL A 320 1.33 -1.64 -15.25
CA VAL A 320 2.05 -1.75 -16.52
C VAL A 320 3.58 -1.75 -16.31
N GLY A 321 4.03 -2.08 -15.10
CA GLY A 321 5.44 -1.93 -14.72
C GLY A 321 6.09 -3.20 -14.17
N ILE A 322 7.41 -3.24 -14.26
CA ILE A 322 8.24 -4.25 -13.61
C ILE A 322 8.05 -4.14 -12.08
N PRO A 323 7.83 -5.24 -11.33
CA PRO A 323 7.73 -5.21 -9.88
C PRO A 323 8.86 -4.40 -9.22
N ALA A 324 8.55 -3.72 -8.12
CA ALA A 324 9.46 -2.79 -7.44
C ALA A 324 10.87 -3.38 -7.29
N PRO A 325 11.95 -2.59 -7.45
CA PRO A 325 13.32 -3.10 -7.45
C PRO A 325 13.72 -3.74 -6.12
N PRO A 326 14.79 -4.56 -6.09
CA PRO A 326 15.32 -5.10 -4.85
C PRO A 326 15.50 -4.01 -3.78
N GLU A 327 15.38 -4.40 -2.51
CA GLU A 327 15.33 -3.51 -1.33
C GLU A 327 13.99 -2.80 -1.10
N TYR A 328 13.19 -2.57 -2.15
CA TYR A 328 11.87 -1.92 -2.09
C TYR A 328 10.70 -2.86 -2.44
N ASP A 329 10.97 -4.15 -2.59
CA ASP A 329 10.04 -5.14 -3.14
C ASP A 329 9.25 -5.94 -2.10
N ARG A 330 9.33 -5.57 -0.82
CA ARG A 330 8.64 -6.29 0.27
C ARG A 330 7.11 -6.22 0.17
N ASN A 331 6.58 -5.16 -0.44
CA ASN A 331 5.14 -4.99 -0.68
C ASN A 331 4.72 -5.37 -2.11
N ALA A 332 5.67 -5.77 -2.98
CA ALA A 332 5.36 -6.08 -4.36
C ALA A 332 4.48 -7.34 -4.47
N HIS A 333 3.53 -7.31 -5.39
CA HIS A 333 2.67 -8.43 -5.72
C HIS A 333 3.05 -9.04 -7.08
N ALA A 334 2.66 -10.29 -7.33
CA ALA A 334 2.80 -10.96 -8.62
C ALA A 334 1.63 -10.58 -9.57
N GLY A 335 1.27 -9.30 -9.57
CA GLY A 335 0.11 -8.75 -10.26
C GLY A 335 0.46 -7.94 -11.51
N THR A 336 1.65 -8.10 -12.09
CA THR A 336 2.03 -7.41 -13.34
C THR A 336 0.97 -7.63 -14.43
N LEU A 337 0.54 -6.54 -15.09
CA LEU A 337 -0.57 -6.49 -16.04
C LEU A 337 -1.98 -6.68 -15.46
N SER A 338 -2.13 -6.79 -14.14
CA SER A 338 -3.45 -6.77 -13.50
C SER A 338 -4.12 -5.40 -13.65
N PHE A 339 -5.44 -5.38 -13.53
CA PHE A 339 -6.21 -4.14 -13.61
C PHE A 339 -7.36 -4.10 -12.61
N GLU A 340 -7.85 -2.88 -12.35
CA GLU A 340 -9.09 -2.61 -11.64
C GLU A 340 -9.98 -1.72 -12.48
N PHE A 341 -11.28 -2.02 -12.50
CA PHE A 341 -12.28 -1.31 -13.29
C PHE A 341 -13.45 -0.86 -12.43
N SER A 342 -13.84 0.39 -12.59
CA SER A 342 -14.99 0.98 -11.90
C SER A 342 -15.79 1.87 -12.83
N CYS A 343 -17.08 2.01 -12.57
CA CYS A 343 -17.94 2.97 -13.22
C CYS A 343 -18.64 3.86 -12.19
N ALA A 344 -18.38 5.16 -12.27
CA ALA A 344 -18.69 6.13 -11.24
C ALA A 344 -18.13 5.69 -9.87
N ARG A 345 -18.99 5.53 -8.87
CA ARG A 345 -18.59 5.11 -7.51
C ARG A 345 -18.58 3.58 -7.33
N GLN A 346 -18.99 2.81 -8.34
CA GLN A 346 -19.09 1.36 -8.24
C GLN A 346 -17.83 0.71 -8.77
N ARG A 347 -17.12 -0.04 -7.92
CA ARG A 347 -16.03 -0.92 -8.33
C ARG A 347 -16.64 -2.20 -8.88
N LEU A 348 -16.20 -2.63 -10.07
CA LEU A 348 -16.67 -3.86 -10.69
C LEU A 348 -15.61 -4.94 -10.57
N ILE A 349 -14.50 -4.76 -11.28
CA ILE A 349 -13.36 -5.67 -11.27
C ILE A 349 -12.29 -5.06 -10.35
N VAL A 350 -11.80 -5.85 -9.40
CA VAL A 350 -10.82 -5.44 -8.39
C VAL A 350 -9.68 -6.43 -8.31
N ASN A 351 -8.61 -6.09 -7.58
CA ASN A 351 -7.70 -7.07 -7.02
C ASN A 351 -8.16 -7.46 -5.61
N CYS A 352 -7.64 -8.55 -5.05
CA CYS A 352 -8.07 -9.01 -3.73
C CYS A 352 -7.56 -8.10 -2.58
N GLY A 353 -6.55 -7.25 -2.80
CA GLY A 353 -5.98 -6.37 -1.78
C GLY A 353 -4.86 -6.98 -0.95
N GLY A 354 -4.24 -6.17 -0.08
CA GLY A 354 -2.97 -6.52 0.54
C GLY A 354 -3.03 -7.47 1.73
N GLY A 355 -4.22 -7.77 2.29
CA GLY A 355 -4.31 -8.55 3.52
C GLY A 355 -3.79 -7.81 4.76
N VAL A 356 -4.23 -8.24 5.94
CA VAL A 356 -3.77 -7.65 7.21
C VAL A 356 -2.84 -8.61 7.95
N LEU A 357 -3.29 -9.85 8.17
CA LEU A 357 -2.51 -10.91 8.81
C LEU A 357 -1.45 -11.48 7.84
N PRO A 358 -0.30 -12.00 8.34
CA PRO A 358 0.78 -12.53 7.51
C PRO A 358 0.37 -13.60 6.50
N ALA A 359 -0.45 -14.58 6.90
CA ALA A 359 -0.92 -15.62 5.99
C ALA A 359 -1.72 -15.04 4.81
N TRP A 360 -2.59 -14.06 5.09
CA TRP A 360 -3.32 -13.34 4.05
C TRP A 360 -2.39 -12.50 3.18
N LYS A 361 -1.42 -11.79 3.78
CA LYS A 361 -0.42 -11.04 3.03
C LYS A 361 0.36 -11.93 2.07
N GLU A 362 0.76 -13.12 2.50
CA GLU A 362 1.50 -14.06 1.65
C GLU A 362 0.64 -14.64 0.53
N ALA A 363 -0.57 -15.10 0.85
CA ALA A 363 -1.50 -15.65 -0.13
C ALA A 363 -1.91 -14.60 -1.18
N LEU A 364 -2.21 -13.38 -0.74
CA LEU A 364 -2.69 -12.30 -1.61
C LEU A 364 -1.57 -11.64 -2.43
N ARG A 365 -0.32 -12.06 -2.24
CA ARG A 365 0.80 -11.66 -3.12
C ARG A 365 0.90 -12.47 -4.41
N GLN A 366 0.23 -13.61 -4.48
CA GLN A 366 0.29 -14.50 -5.64
C GLN A 366 -0.58 -13.98 -6.79
N THR A 367 -0.23 -14.36 -8.02
CA THR A 367 -0.96 -13.94 -9.24
C THR A 367 -2.45 -14.27 -9.16
N ALA A 368 -2.81 -15.39 -8.53
CA ALA A 368 -4.20 -15.83 -8.36
C ALA A 368 -5.09 -14.88 -7.54
N ALA A 369 -4.51 -13.89 -6.86
CA ALA A 369 -5.22 -12.84 -6.11
C ALA A 369 -5.44 -11.55 -6.93
N HIS A 370 -5.07 -11.55 -8.22
CA HIS A 370 -5.12 -10.40 -9.11
C HIS A 370 -5.98 -10.66 -10.33
N SER A 371 -6.57 -9.60 -10.89
CA SER A 371 -7.39 -9.68 -12.10
C SER A 371 -6.52 -9.81 -13.36
N VAL A 372 -5.93 -10.99 -13.54
CA VAL A 372 -4.91 -11.32 -14.55
C VAL A 372 -4.91 -12.82 -14.86
N VAL A 373 -4.13 -13.25 -15.86
CA VAL A 373 -3.92 -14.65 -16.20
C VAL A 373 -2.94 -15.34 -15.24
N VAL A 374 -3.33 -16.55 -14.79
CA VAL A 374 -2.50 -17.52 -14.08
C VAL A 374 -2.16 -18.67 -15.02
N VAL A 375 -0.88 -19.02 -15.17
CA VAL A 375 -0.41 -20.10 -16.06
C VAL A 375 0.04 -21.28 -15.22
N GLU A 376 -0.52 -22.47 -15.47
CA GLU A 376 -0.19 -23.74 -14.79
C GLU A 376 -0.11 -23.61 -13.26
N ASP A 377 -1.05 -22.86 -12.67
CA ASP A 377 -1.12 -22.54 -11.24
C ASP A 377 0.13 -21.85 -10.65
N MET A 378 0.95 -21.22 -11.51
CA MET A 378 2.14 -20.48 -11.12
C MET A 378 1.91 -18.97 -11.11
N SER A 379 2.70 -18.29 -10.29
CA SER A 379 2.76 -16.83 -10.27
C SER A 379 3.79 -16.27 -11.24
N SER A 380 3.53 -15.07 -11.77
CA SER A 380 4.46 -14.31 -12.63
C SER A 380 5.71 -13.81 -11.90
N SER A 381 5.70 -13.84 -10.56
CA SER A 381 6.81 -13.52 -9.67
C SER A 381 6.88 -14.52 -8.53
N GLU A 382 8.07 -14.75 -7.98
CA GLU A 382 8.31 -15.66 -6.86
C GLU A 382 8.86 -14.90 -5.66
N PHE A 383 8.46 -15.32 -4.46
CA PHE A 383 8.79 -14.65 -3.20
C PHE A 383 9.67 -15.54 -2.32
N GLY A 384 10.64 -14.93 -1.65
CA GLY A 384 11.50 -15.61 -0.68
C GLY A 384 10.87 -15.68 0.71
N PRO A 385 11.37 -16.55 1.60
CA PRO A 385 10.92 -16.65 2.99
C PRO A 385 11.09 -15.35 3.81
N ASP A 386 12.00 -14.47 3.38
CA ASP A 386 12.26 -13.15 3.95
C ASP A 386 11.31 -12.05 3.44
N GLY A 387 10.37 -12.43 2.56
CA GLY A 387 9.36 -11.56 1.95
C GLY A 387 9.85 -10.71 0.79
N THR A 388 11.08 -10.92 0.30
CA THR A 388 11.61 -10.22 -0.89
C THR A 388 11.23 -10.95 -2.18
N VAL A 389 11.27 -10.26 -3.31
CA VAL A 389 10.95 -10.87 -4.62
C VAL A 389 12.21 -11.54 -5.19
N ARG A 390 12.17 -12.86 -5.36
CA ARG A 390 13.28 -13.68 -5.88
C ARG A 390 13.31 -13.71 -7.40
N ARG A 391 12.14 -13.82 -8.02
CA ARG A 391 11.96 -13.80 -9.48
C ARG A 391 10.85 -12.83 -9.85
N ARG A 392 11.05 -12.10 -10.93
CA ARG A 392 10.10 -11.12 -11.48
C ARG A 392 10.25 -11.07 -13.01
N PRO A 393 9.24 -10.58 -13.75
CA PRO A 393 9.42 -10.25 -15.16
C PRO A 393 10.60 -9.29 -15.34
N ALA A 394 11.46 -9.56 -16.32
CA ALA A 394 12.58 -8.67 -16.67
C ALA A 394 12.14 -7.63 -17.70
N HIS A 395 11.17 -7.97 -18.54
CA HIS A 395 10.63 -7.10 -19.58
C HIS A 395 9.12 -6.98 -19.42
N VAL A 396 8.63 -5.73 -19.50
CA VAL A 396 7.22 -5.39 -19.54
C VAL A 396 7.05 -4.36 -20.65
N ASP A 397 6.33 -4.72 -21.71
CA ASP A 397 6.06 -3.82 -22.83
C ASP A 397 4.71 -3.14 -22.68
N VAL A 398 4.63 -1.88 -23.10
CA VAL A 398 3.42 -1.06 -23.02
C VAL A 398 3.30 -0.22 -24.28
N ASP A 399 2.16 -0.32 -24.95
CA ASP A 399 1.78 0.54 -26.06
C ASP A 399 0.33 1.02 -25.85
N HIS A 400 0.15 2.35 -25.83
CA HIS A 400 -1.13 3.00 -25.53
C HIS A 400 -1.52 3.98 -26.61
N ALA A 401 -2.69 3.77 -27.20
CA ALA A 401 -3.30 4.67 -28.16
C ALA A 401 -4.64 5.21 -27.63
N VAL A 402 -4.94 6.46 -27.99
CA VAL A 402 -6.23 7.11 -27.71
C VAL A 402 -6.78 7.69 -29.01
N ALA A 403 -8.04 7.38 -29.30
CA ALA A 403 -8.76 7.95 -30.43
C ALA A 403 -10.25 8.08 -30.05
N GLU A 404 -10.83 9.26 -30.32
CA GLU A 404 -12.27 9.53 -30.04
C GLU A 404 -12.71 9.20 -28.60
N GLY A 405 -11.82 9.45 -27.63
CA GLY A 405 -12.04 9.15 -26.21
C GLY A 405 -11.94 7.68 -25.83
N ALA A 406 -11.81 6.77 -26.80
CA ALA A 406 -11.54 5.36 -26.54
C ALA A 406 -10.03 5.12 -26.32
N HIS A 407 -9.72 4.11 -25.53
CA HIS A 407 -8.35 3.72 -25.18
C HIS A 407 -8.06 2.31 -25.67
N TRP A 408 -6.88 2.11 -26.27
CA TRP A 408 -6.33 0.81 -26.63
C TRP A 408 -4.99 0.64 -25.93
N LEU A 409 -4.85 -0.42 -25.15
CA LEU A 409 -3.65 -0.70 -24.38
C LEU A 409 -3.15 -2.11 -24.73
N ASN A 410 -1.97 -2.19 -25.34
CA ASN A 410 -1.27 -3.42 -25.64
C ASN A 410 -0.14 -3.62 -24.61
N LEU A 411 -0.09 -4.79 -23.99
CA LEU A 411 0.81 -5.11 -22.89
C LEU A 411 1.46 -6.47 -23.11
N SER A 412 2.69 -6.63 -22.64
CA SER A 412 3.35 -7.94 -22.57
C SER A 412 4.22 -8.06 -21.31
N HIS A 413 4.48 -9.28 -20.85
CA HIS A 413 5.62 -9.54 -19.96
C HIS A 413 6.16 -10.97 -20.09
N ASP A 414 7.43 -11.16 -19.71
CA ASP A 414 8.18 -12.42 -19.80
C ASP A 414 8.20 -13.24 -18.49
N GLY A 415 7.29 -12.93 -17.56
CA GLY A 415 7.28 -13.47 -16.20
C GLY A 415 7.03 -14.98 -16.12
N TYR A 416 6.43 -15.58 -17.15
CA TYR A 416 6.22 -17.03 -17.22
C TYR A 416 7.27 -17.74 -18.08
N HIS A 417 8.16 -17.01 -18.76
CA HIS A 417 9.14 -17.62 -19.64
C HIS A 417 10.09 -18.58 -18.90
N PRO A 418 10.65 -18.25 -17.72
CA PRO A 418 11.54 -19.17 -17.00
C PRO A 418 10.86 -20.44 -16.49
N SER A 419 9.56 -20.38 -16.19
CA SER A 419 8.83 -21.45 -15.50
C SER A 419 7.96 -22.30 -16.43
N ALA A 420 7.40 -21.70 -17.50
CA ALA A 420 6.50 -22.34 -18.45
C ALA A 420 6.89 -22.14 -19.92
N GLY A 421 7.94 -21.37 -20.23
CA GLY A 421 8.38 -21.14 -21.62
C GLY A 421 7.42 -20.30 -22.45
N VAL A 422 6.59 -19.47 -21.81
CA VAL A 422 5.59 -18.62 -22.48
C VAL A 422 5.74 -17.15 -22.14
N THR A 423 5.47 -16.29 -23.12
CA THR A 423 5.28 -14.85 -22.93
C THR A 423 3.79 -14.55 -22.87
N TYR A 424 3.38 -13.72 -21.91
CA TYR A 424 2.00 -13.30 -21.77
C TYR A 424 1.78 -11.92 -22.39
N TYR A 425 0.72 -11.81 -23.16
CA TYR A 425 0.25 -10.58 -23.79
C TYR A 425 -1.18 -10.30 -23.38
N ARG A 426 -1.47 -9.03 -23.13
CA ARG A 426 -2.81 -8.55 -22.82
C ARG A 426 -3.12 -7.34 -23.69
N ARG A 427 -4.29 -7.33 -24.33
CA ARG A 427 -4.85 -6.12 -24.96
C ARG A 427 -6.11 -5.72 -24.22
N LEU A 428 -6.22 -4.45 -23.87
CA LEU A 428 -7.43 -3.87 -23.27
C LEU A 428 -7.97 -2.76 -24.16
N TYR A 429 -9.29 -2.74 -24.33
CA TYR A 429 -10.00 -1.67 -25.01
C TYR A 429 -11.10 -1.11 -24.11
N LEU A 430 -11.03 0.19 -23.83
CA LEU A 430 -12.09 0.93 -23.15
C LEU A 430 -12.77 1.87 -24.15
N GLY A 431 -14.05 1.63 -24.42
CA GLY A 431 -14.85 2.46 -25.32
C GLY A 431 -14.96 3.90 -24.82
N GLY A 432 -15.06 4.86 -25.76
CA GLY A 432 -15.08 6.28 -25.43
C GLY A 432 -16.31 6.75 -24.66
N ASP A 433 -17.42 6.00 -24.75
CA ASP A 433 -18.61 6.18 -23.91
C ASP A 433 -18.44 5.64 -22.48
N GLY A 434 -17.39 4.87 -22.24
CA GLY A 434 -17.14 4.15 -20.99
C GLY A 434 -18.08 2.98 -20.73
N GLU A 435 -18.91 2.57 -21.70
CA GLU A 435 -19.93 1.52 -21.54
C GLU A 435 -19.42 0.13 -21.94
N VAL A 436 -18.23 0.05 -22.55
CA VAL A 436 -17.64 -1.20 -23.02
C VAL A 436 -16.18 -1.31 -22.60
N LEU A 437 -15.84 -2.38 -21.88
CA LEU A 437 -14.47 -2.83 -21.64
C LEU A 437 -14.29 -4.18 -22.34
N ARG A 438 -13.24 -4.32 -23.16
CA ARG A 438 -12.87 -5.59 -23.80
C ARG A 438 -11.45 -5.95 -23.45
N GLY A 439 -11.16 -7.25 -23.42
CA GLY A 439 -9.81 -7.76 -23.32
C GLY A 439 -9.54 -8.92 -24.25
N GLU A 440 -8.27 -9.04 -24.63
CA GLU A 440 -7.70 -10.20 -25.32
C GLU A 440 -6.47 -10.65 -24.53
N GLU A 441 -6.50 -11.88 -24.02
CA GLU A 441 -5.39 -12.51 -23.33
C GLU A 441 -4.73 -13.49 -24.30
N MET A 442 -3.41 -13.41 -24.47
CA MET A 442 -2.66 -14.28 -25.36
C MET A 442 -1.42 -14.83 -24.67
N LEU A 443 -1.23 -16.14 -24.76
CA LEU A 443 0.00 -16.83 -24.37
C LEU A 443 0.69 -17.31 -25.64
N GLU A 444 1.97 -16.96 -25.80
CA GLU A 444 2.80 -17.41 -26.92
C GLU A 444 4.02 -18.17 -26.39
N GLY A 445 4.25 -19.38 -26.89
CA GLY A 445 5.42 -20.20 -26.55
C GLY A 445 5.59 -21.41 -27.45
N GLU A 446 6.43 -22.36 -27.05
CA GLU A 446 6.74 -23.57 -27.84
C GLU A 446 5.69 -24.68 -27.73
N ARG A 447 4.82 -24.61 -26.71
CA ARG A 447 3.75 -25.59 -26.44
C ARG A 447 2.48 -24.90 -25.96
N GLU A 448 1.39 -25.65 -26.00
CA GLU A 448 0.18 -25.29 -25.26
C GLU A 448 0.39 -25.44 -23.75
N VAL A 449 -0.13 -24.49 -22.98
CA VAL A 449 -0.14 -24.45 -21.52
C VAL A 449 -1.57 -24.33 -21.00
N ALA A 450 -1.84 -24.90 -19.84
CA ALA A 450 -3.10 -24.62 -19.13
C ALA A 450 -3.02 -23.23 -18.49
N PHE A 451 -4.09 -22.44 -18.60
CA PHE A 451 -4.16 -21.15 -17.94
C PHE A 451 -5.59 -20.75 -17.58
N VAL A 452 -5.70 -19.83 -16.62
CA VAL A 452 -6.97 -19.29 -16.13
C VAL A 452 -6.87 -17.77 -16.10
N LEU A 453 -7.75 -17.08 -16.85
CA LEU A 453 -8.02 -15.67 -16.62
C LEU A 453 -8.90 -15.56 -15.38
N ARG A 454 -8.45 -14.78 -14.38
CA ARG A 454 -9.26 -14.44 -13.19
C ARG A 454 -9.64 -12.97 -13.24
N LEU A 455 -10.89 -12.65 -12.95
CA LEU A 455 -11.41 -11.29 -12.79
C LEU A 455 -12.21 -11.24 -11.49
N HIS A 456 -11.60 -10.73 -10.41
CA HIS A 456 -12.24 -10.69 -9.10
C HIS A 456 -13.28 -9.58 -9.04
N LEU A 457 -14.47 -9.90 -8.50
CA LEU A 457 -15.54 -8.91 -8.35
C LEU A 457 -15.52 -8.28 -6.96
N HIS A 458 -15.81 -6.99 -6.91
CA HIS A 458 -16.00 -6.29 -5.64
C HIS A 458 -17.21 -6.90 -4.88
N PRO A 459 -17.20 -7.00 -3.52
CA PRO A 459 -18.28 -7.63 -2.76
C PRO A 459 -19.67 -7.02 -2.94
N SER A 460 -19.76 -5.79 -3.45
CA SER A 460 -21.04 -5.15 -3.78
C SER A 460 -21.60 -5.56 -5.15
N VAL A 461 -20.93 -6.44 -5.89
CA VAL A 461 -21.32 -6.90 -7.22
C VAL A 461 -21.89 -8.30 -7.09
N THR A 462 -23.09 -8.50 -7.59
CA THR A 462 -23.67 -9.84 -7.76
C THR A 462 -23.42 -10.32 -9.19
N ALA A 463 -23.26 -11.62 -9.38
CA ALA A 463 -23.05 -12.25 -10.67
C ALA A 463 -23.96 -13.47 -10.82
N VAL A 464 -24.63 -13.59 -11.96
CA VAL A 464 -25.53 -14.71 -12.27
C VAL A 464 -25.37 -15.16 -13.72
N ASP A 465 -25.44 -16.46 -13.96
CA ASP A 465 -25.49 -17.02 -15.31
C ASP A 465 -26.78 -16.62 -16.03
N ALA A 466 -26.65 -16.23 -17.30
CA ALA A 466 -27.76 -15.98 -18.19
C ALA A 466 -28.00 -17.17 -19.13
N GLN A 467 -29.22 -17.25 -19.68
CA GLN A 467 -29.63 -18.34 -20.57
C GLN A 467 -28.82 -18.41 -21.87
N ASP A 468 -28.20 -17.30 -22.29
CA ASP A 468 -27.39 -17.20 -23.50
C ASP A 468 -25.90 -17.54 -23.27
N GLY A 469 -25.55 -18.09 -22.10
CA GLY A 469 -24.18 -18.42 -21.71
C GLY A 469 -23.33 -17.20 -21.32
N SER A 470 -23.92 -16.01 -21.22
CA SER A 470 -23.27 -14.83 -20.63
C SER A 470 -23.44 -14.77 -19.12
N ILE A 471 -22.68 -13.90 -18.44
CA ILE A 471 -22.85 -13.63 -17.02
C ILE A 471 -23.37 -12.19 -16.87
N LEU A 472 -24.46 -12.02 -16.12
CA LEU A 472 -25.00 -10.71 -15.77
C LEU A 472 -24.42 -10.27 -14.42
N LEU A 473 -23.92 -9.04 -14.37
CA LEU A 473 -23.43 -8.39 -13.16
C LEU A 473 -24.37 -7.24 -12.77
N GLU A 474 -24.70 -7.15 -11.49
CA GLU A 474 -25.40 -6.00 -10.91
C GLU A 474 -24.49 -5.30 -9.90
N ALA A 475 -24.30 -3.99 -10.09
CA ALA A 475 -23.44 -3.14 -9.26
C ALA A 475 -24.19 -1.85 -8.91
N GLY A 476 -24.96 -1.89 -7.81
CA GLY A 476 -25.99 -0.86 -7.55
C GLY A 476 -27.02 -0.83 -8.67
N GLU A 477 -27.36 0.35 -9.19
CA GLU A 477 -28.33 0.51 -10.30
C GLU A 477 -27.73 0.19 -11.70
N GLN A 478 -26.53 -0.37 -11.76
CA GLN A 478 -25.84 -0.64 -13.01
C GLN A 478 -25.86 -2.12 -13.34
N HIS A 479 -26.25 -2.44 -14.58
CA HIS A 479 -26.22 -3.80 -15.09
C HIS A 479 -25.14 -3.92 -16.16
N TRP A 480 -24.35 -4.98 -16.08
CA TRP A 480 -23.30 -5.28 -17.03
C TRP A 480 -23.41 -6.73 -17.48
N ARG A 481 -23.01 -7.00 -18.70
CA ARG A 481 -22.97 -8.35 -19.27
C ARG A 481 -21.54 -8.71 -19.62
N PHE A 482 -21.06 -9.81 -19.05
CA PHE A 482 -19.78 -10.41 -19.35
C PHE A 482 -19.95 -11.57 -20.32
N ARG A 483 -19.11 -11.62 -21.36
CA ARG A 483 -18.98 -12.74 -22.28
C ARG A 483 -17.52 -13.00 -22.56
N ALA A 484 -17.15 -14.27 -22.76
CA ALA A 484 -15.83 -14.64 -23.21
C ALA A 484 -15.88 -15.76 -24.25
N ALA A 485 -14.83 -15.87 -25.04
CA ALA A 485 -14.61 -16.91 -26.03
C ALA A 485 -13.16 -17.38 -25.96
N GLY A 486 -12.91 -18.62 -26.39
CA GLY A 486 -11.59 -19.24 -26.33
C GLY A 486 -11.27 -19.90 -24.99
N GLY A 487 -12.27 -20.15 -24.14
CA GLY A 487 -12.14 -20.90 -22.89
C GLY A 487 -13.48 -21.09 -22.19
N ASP A 488 -13.51 -21.96 -21.18
CA ASP A 488 -14.71 -22.28 -20.41
C ASP A 488 -14.93 -21.20 -19.34
N VAL A 489 -16.13 -20.62 -19.34
CA VAL A 489 -16.51 -19.52 -18.45
C VAL A 489 -17.24 -20.07 -17.23
N ALA A 490 -16.87 -19.57 -16.05
CA ALA A 490 -17.60 -19.87 -14.81
C ALA A 490 -17.55 -18.70 -13.82
N ILE A 491 -18.40 -18.78 -12.79
CA ILE A 491 -18.35 -17.96 -11.58
C ILE A 491 -17.73 -18.83 -10.47
N GLU A 492 -16.73 -18.30 -9.77
CA GLU A 492 -16.08 -18.99 -8.64
C GLU A 492 -15.99 -18.15 -7.39
N ASP A 493 -15.81 -18.82 -6.25
CA ASP A 493 -15.53 -18.15 -4.99
C ASP A 493 -14.23 -17.34 -5.06
N SER A 494 -14.24 -16.21 -4.39
CA SER A 494 -13.12 -15.28 -4.28
C SER A 494 -13.14 -14.61 -2.91
N VAL A 495 -12.09 -13.85 -2.63
CA VAL A 495 -11.96 -13.07 -1.40
C VAL A 495 -11.67 -11.62 -1.72
N TYR A 496 -12.24 -10.71 -0.94
CA TYR A 496 -11.91 -9.30 -0.95
C TYR A 496 -11.31 -8.90 0.38
N SER A 497 -10.05 -8.48 0.37
CA SER A 497 -9.29 -8.04 1.53
C SER A 497 -8.77 -6.61 1.35
N GLY A 498 -9.56 -5.74 0.70
CA GLY A 498 -9.30 -4.30 0.66
C GLY A 498 -9.56 -3.59 2.00
N GLY A 499 -10.41 -4.15 2.85
CA GLY A 499 -10.75 -3.66 4.19
C GLY A 499 -9.88 -4.24 5.32
N GLN A 500 -10.33 -4.10 6.57
CA GLN A 500 -9.66 -4.69 7.75
C GLN A 500 -9.89 -6.20 7.87
N VAL A 501 -11.05 -6.67 7.41
CA VAL A 501 -11.48 -8.07 7.50
C VAL A 501 -11.71 -8.58 6.09
N PRO A 502 -11.14 -9.75 5.71
CA PRO A 502 -11.46 -10.40 4.45
C PRO A 502 -12.94 -10.73 4.34
N GLN A 503 -13.52 -10.50 3.17
CA GLN A 503 -14.93 -10.76 2.86
C GLN A 503 -15.04 -11.76 1.72
N PRO A 504 -15.96 -12.73 1.78
CA PRO A 504 -16.26 -13.57 0.64
C PRO A 504 -16.85 -12.72 -0.51
N THR A 505 -16.48 -13.06 -1.73
CA THR A 505 -17.02 -12.50 -2.97
C THR A 505 -16.92 -13.58 -4.06
N VAL A 506 -17.20 -13.22 -5.31
CA VAL A 506 -17.01 -14.10 -6.46
C VAL A 506 -16.04 -13.51 -7.48
N GLN A 507 -15.59 -14.33 -8.40
CA GLN A 507 -14.75 -13.96 -9.53
C GLN A 507 -15.28 -14.59 -10.82
N LEU A 508 -15.04 -13.93 -11.93
CA LEU A 508 -15.25 -14.51 -13.26
C LEU A 508 -13.97 -15.23 -13.67
N VAL A 509 -14.11 -16.45 -14.15
CA VAL A 509 -12.98 -17.27 -14.59
C VAL A 509 -13.17 -17.72 -16.03
N VAL A 510 -12.10 -17.67 -16.82
CA VAL A 510 -12.08 -18.25 -18.16
C VAL A 510 -10.91 -19.23 -18.23
N ARG A 511 -11.23 -20.53 -18.35
CA ARG A 511 -10.25 -21.61 -18.34
C ARG A 511 -9.88 -22.07 -19.73
N VAL A 512 -8.61 -22.33 -19.92
CA VAL A 512 -8.11 -23.01 -21.11
C VAL A 512 -7.33 -24.23 -20.66
N ASP A 513 -7.88 -25.40 -20.96
CA ASP A 513 -7.19 -26.68 -20.79
C ASP A 513 -6.88 -27.28 -22.17
N PRO A 514 -5.59 -27.35 -22.56
CA PRO A 514 -5.16 -28.00 -23.79
C PRO A 514 -5.57 -29.48 -23.89
N ALA A 515 -5.66 -30.21 -22.77
CA ALA A 515 -5.99 -31.64 -22.78
C ALA A 515 -7.45 -31.87 -23.14
N VAL A 516 -8.36 -31.05 -22.61
CA VAL A 516 -9.80 -31.11 -22.91
C VAL A 516 -10.07 -30.76 -24.38
N ARG A 517 -9.33 -29.79 -24.95
CA ARG A 517 -9.46 -29.42 -26.37
C ARG A 517 -9.07 -30.54 -27.33
N ARG A 518 -8.05 -31.34 -27.01
CA ARG A 518 -7.65 -32.48 -27.86
C ARG A 518 -8.71 -33.59 -27.85
N GLN A 519 -9.34 -33.84 -26.71
CA GLN A 519 -10.41 -34.84 -26.60
C GLN A 519 -11.69 -34.41 -27.34
N ALA A 520 -12.03 -33.12 -27.34
CA ALA A 520 -13.15 -32.60 -28.13
C ALA A 520 -12.90 -32.67 -29.65
N GLY A 521 -11.65 -32.47 -30.10
CA GLY A 521 -11.26 -32.57 -31.51
C GLY A 521 -11.16 -34.00 -32.06
N GLU A 522 -11.11 -35.03 -31.21
CA GLU A 522 -11.15 -36.44 -31.61
C GLU A 522 -12.59 -37.02 -31.63
N GLY A 523 -13.58 -36.28 -31.12
CA GLY A 523 -14.96 -36.74 -30.94
C GLY A 523 -16.00 -36.20 -31.92
N ASP A 524 -15.70 -35.16 -32.70
CA ASP A 524 -16.65 -34.56 -33.64
C ASP A 524 -16.00 -34.43 -35.04
N GLY A 525 -16.45 -35.30 -35.94
CA GLY A 525 -16.23 -35.11 -37.36
C GLY A 525 -17.17 -34.01 -37.86
N ASP A 526 -16.58 -33.05 -38.56
CA ASP A 526 -17.14 -31.91 -39.31
C ASP A 526 -17.16 -30.52 -38.63
N ASP A 527 -16.31 -29.65 -39.21
CA ASP A 527 -16.28 -28.20 -39.25
C ASP A 527 -16.54 -27.35 -37.99
N ILE A 528 -15.46 -26.78 -37.42
CA ILE A 528 -15.12 -25.34 -37.47
C ILE A 528 -13.61 -25.22 -37.14
N ARG A 529 -12.77 -24.98 -38.14
CA ARG A 529 -11.38 -24.57 -37.93
C ARG A 529 -11.36 -23.10 -37.51
N ILE A 530 -11.20 -22.84 -36.21
CA ILE A 530 -10.74 -21.52 -35.75
C ILE A 530 -9.30 -21.39 -36.23
N THR A 531 -9.07 -20.44 -37.13
CA THR A 531 -7.78 -20.16 -37.77
C THR A 531 -6.66 -20.04 -36.73
N GLN A 532 -5.66 -20.91 -36.81
CA GLN A 532 -4.31 -20.64 -36.29
C GLN A 532 -3.88 -19.28 -36.85
N ALA A 533 -3.69 -18.28 -36.00
CA ALA A 533 -3.11 -17.02 -36.43
C ALA A 533 -1.62 -17.26 -36.71
N ASP A 534 -1.23 -17.21 -37.99
CA ASP A 534 0.13 -17.40 -38.49
C ASP A 534 1.19 -16.76 -37.56
N GLY A 535 1.82 -17.61 -36.76
CA GLY A 535 3.03 -17.30 -36.02
C GLY A 535 4.26 -17.77 -36.80
N PRO A 536 5.46 -17.27 -36.49
CA PRO A 536 6.68 -17.86 -37.02
C PRO A 536 6.68 -19.38 -36.76
N PRO A 537 7.20 -20.20 -37.69
CA PRO A 537 7.14 -21.65 -37.57
C PRO A 537 7.70 -22.13 -36.22
N GLY A 538 6.91 -22.90 -35.47
CA GLY A 538 7.29 -23.47 -34.18
C GLY A 538 6.72 -22.79 -32.93
N ARG A 539 5.91 -21.72 -33.04
CA ARG A 539 5.23 -21.12 -31.88
C ARG A 539 3.72 -21.40 -31.85
N VAL A 540 3.23 -21.77 -30.67
CA VAL A 540 1.81 -21.94 -30.38
C VAL A 540 1.25 -20.67 -29.73
N ARG A 541 0.07 -20.24 -30.17
CA ARG A 541 -0.66 -19.10 -29.62
C ARG A 541 -2.01 -19.56 -29.08
N GLN A 542 -2.26 -19.31 -27.80
CA GLN A 542 -3.57 -19.53 -27.19
C GLN A 542 -4.18 -18.17 -26.85
N VAL A 543 -5.42 -17.95 -27.30
CA VAL A 543 -6.10 -16.65 -27.18
C VAL A 543 -7.45 -16.82 -26.49
N VAL A 544 -7.70 -15.96 -25.50
CA VAL A 544 -9.01 -15.73 -24.88
C VAL A 544 -9.44 -14.30 -25.17
N ARG A 545 -10.69 -14.12 -25.58
CA ARG A 545 -11.29 -12.78 -25.77
C ARG A 545 -12.47 -12.64 -24.84
N TRP A 546 -12.60 -11.49 -24.20
CA TRP A 546 -13.70 -11.19 -23.30
C TRP A 546 -14.21 -9.77 -23.45
N ALA A 547 -15.47 -9.55 -23.08
CA ALA A 547 -16.12 -8.25 -23.11
C ALA A 547 -17.03 -8.09 -21.92
N LEU A 548 -16.94 -6.94 -21.26
CA LEU A 548 -17.85 -6.45 -20.24
C LEU A 548 -18.57 -5.22 -20.80
N ARG A 549 -19.88 -5.34 -21.03
CA ARG A 549 -20.70 -4.29 -21.65
C ARG A 549 -21.81 -3.85 -20.71
N ARG A 550 -22.02 -2.55 -20.58
CA ARG A 550 -23.14 -2.00 -19.83
C ARG A 550 -24.45 -2.28 -20.57
N GLU A 551 -25.39 -2.87 -19.85
CA GLU A 551 -26.76 -3.06 -20.32
C GLU A 551 -27.58 -1.85 -19.90
N LYS A 552 -28.25 -1.22 -20.87
CA LYS A 552 -29.31 -0.26 -20.58
C LYS A 552 -30.57 -1.09 -20.44
N LEU A 553 -30.99 -1.37 -19.21
CA LEU A 553 -32.36 -1.85 -19.01
C LEU A 553 -33.28 -0.80 -19.61
N LEU A 554 -33.89 -1.13 -20.74
CA LEU A 554 -35.12 -0.49 -21.14
C LEU A 554 -36.07 -0.80 -19.98
N LEU A 555 -36.37 0.20 -19.16
CA LEU A 555 -37.53 0.16 -18.28
C LEU A 555 -38.72 -0.12 -19.21
N LEU A 556 -39.12 -1.38 -19.29
CA LEU A 556 -40.42 -1.74 -19.83
C LEU A 556 -41.41 -1.09 -18.87
N ALA A 557 -42.03 -0.03 -19.37
CA ALA A 557 -43.04 0.77 -18.70
C ALA A 557 -44.24 -0.07 -18.26
#